data_AF-A0A951GVB5-F1
#
_entry.id   AF-A0A951GVB5-F1
#
_cell.length_a   1.000
_cell.length_b   1.000
_cell.length_c   1.000
_cell.angle_alpha   90.00
_cell.angle_beta   90.00
_cell.angle_gamma   90.00
#
_symmetry.space_group_name_H-M   'P 1'
#
loop_
_entity.id
_entity.type
_entity.pdbx_description
1 polymer ?
#
loop_
_entity_poly.entity_id
_entity_poly.type
_entity_poly.pdbx_seq_one_letter_code
_entity_poly.pdbx_strand_id
1 'polypeptide(L)'
;MRPDISGAPPLKRESRPGGNGTALENKTTSGTTNTPKAPSVQPPSWRDLIKVHPAANKFDMMSEEELAALAADIDGGEDNIALRVPPVFWASRSREDFAALRPKDRAAEVYLLDGRNRLEAVWRLFDPALPQNKDIDPAERERYFLALRDSAIAGRSETAILLYGDDDPWAFVVSANVRRRHLDRDQKRDLVAELLKTRPDRSNRETAKLAQVDHKTVAAVREETERRGEIPHVSTRIDTAGRQQPAHRPPPAAVVHRSSLPPPSPSNQPLPPSKMAQIRQLRERQAQPAAAPAPGPQPTPTAVVDACFADLYRCLDEHRESVREAPLDHLVDVVLTVMGRLSVTIADLNAVEGAS
;
A
#
# COMPACT_ATOMS: atom_id res chain seq x y z
N MET A 1 10.20 -45.41 -7.97
CA MET A 1 8.83 -44.97 -7.62
C MET A 1 8.90 -43.49 -7.29
N ARG A 2 8.46 -42.63 -8.23
CA ARG A 2 8.31 -41.18 -8.03
C ARG A 2 6.82 -40.92 -7.80
N PRO A 3 6.40 -40.11 -6.83
CA PRO A 3 5.02 -39.65 -6.78
C PRO A 3 4.84 -38.51 -7.78
N ASP A 4 3.80 -38.66 -8.57
CA ASP A 4 3.23 -37.72 -9.51
C ASP A 4 2.73 -36.46 -8.76
N ILE A 5 3.09 -35.27 -9.24
CA ILE A 5 2.71 -33.96 -8.67
C ILE A 5 2.00 -33.09 -9.72
N SER A 6 1.13 -33.71 -10.53
CA SER A 6 0.10 -33.02 -11.30
C SER A 6 -1.26 -33.20 -10.63
N GLY A 7 -1.88 -32.09 -10.18
CA GLY A 7 -3.31 -32.12 -9.83
C GLY A 7 -3.75 -31.17 -8.71
N ALA A 8 -3.79 -29.87 -8.97
CA ALA A 8 -4.87 -29.04 -8.44
C ALA A 8 -5.81 -28.74 -9.62
N PRO A 9 -7.12 -29.06 -9.54
CA PRO A 9 -8.00 -28.91 -10.68
C PRO A 9 -8.37 -27.42 -10.86
N PRO A 10 -8.51 -26.91 -12.11
CA PRO A 10 -9.37 -25.77 -12.33
C PRO A 10 -10.79 -26.16 -11.90
N LEU A 11 -11.46 -25.31 -11.11
CA LEU A 11 -12.83 -25.52 -10.67
C LEU A 11 -13.75 -25.48 -11.91
N LYS A 12 -14.00 -26.65 -12.52
CA LYS A 12 -14.98 -26.80 -13.59
C LYS A 12 -16.38 -26.87 -12.99
N ARG A 13 -17.27 -26.00 -13.43
CA ARG A 13 -18.72 -26.14 -13.21
C ARG A 13 -19.22 -27.34 -14.02
N GLU A 14 -19.45 -28.47 -13.35
CA GLU A 14 -20.01 -29.66 -13.98
C GLU A 14 -21.48 -29.39 -14.38
N SER A 15 -21.72 -29.25 -15.68
CA SER A 15 -23.07 -29.33 -16.24
C SER A 15 -23.48 -30.80 -16.35
N ARG A 16 -24.59 -31.18 -15.70
CA ARG A 16 -25.28 -32.45 -15.99
C ARG A 16 -26.73 -32.23 -16.45
N PRO A 17 -27.24 -33.11 -17.33
CA PRO A 17 -28.37 -32.80 -18.18
C PRO A 17 -29.72 -33.23 -17.59
N GLY A 18 -30.73 -32.41 -17.88
CA GLY A 18 -32.12 -32.78 -18.24
C GLY A 18 -32.84 -33.86 -17.42
N GLY A 19 -33.76 -33.43 -16.56
CA GLY A 19 -34.80 -34.28 -15.97
C GLY A 19 -36.14 -33.57 -15.94
N ASN A 20 -37.10 -34.12 -16.67
CA ASN A 20 -38.44 -33.60 -16.97
C ASN A 20 -39.33 -33.28 -15.76
N GLY A 21 -40.07 -32.17 -15.87
CA GLY A 21 -41.53 -32.11 -15.75
C GLY A 21 -42.18 -32.42 -14.40
N THR A 22 -42.84 -31.42 -13.82
CA THR A 22 -44.31 -31.36 -13.80
C THR A 22 -44.78 -30.04 -13.17
N ALA A 23 -45.58 -29.33 -13.93
CA ALA A 23 -46.29 -28.14 -13.51
C ALA A 23 -47.46 -28.54 -12.59
N LEU A 24 -47.60 -27.86 -11.45
CA LEU A 24 -48.90 -27.66 -10.84
C LEU A 24 -49.15 -26.16 -10.72
N GLU A 25 -50.05 -25.68 -11.57
CA GLU A 25 -50.80 -24.46 -11.38
C GLU A 25 -51.49 -24.50 -10.01
N ASN A 26 -51.44 -23.39 -9.27
CA ASN A 26 -52.55 -23.05 -8.39
C ASN A 26 -52.75 -21.53 -8.39
N LYS A 27 -53.97 -21.17 -8.75
CA LYS A 27 -54.48 -19.83 -8.99
C LYS A 27 -55.27 -19.38 -7.75
N THR A 28 -55.15 -18.09 -7.43
CA THR A 28 -56.13 -17.26 -6.69
C THR A 28 -56.18 -17.43 -5.16
N THR A 29 -55.83 -16.38 -4.41
CA THR A 29 -56.81 -15.40 -3.88
C THR A 29 -56.11 -14.33 -3.04
N SER A 30 -56.55 -13.11 -3.26
CA SER A 30 -56.17 -11.88 -2.57
C SER A 30 -56.76 -11.87 -1.16
N GLY A 31 -55.91 -11.71 -0.15
CA GLY A 31 -56.30 -11.49 1.23
C GLY A 31 -55.29 -10.59 1.92
N THR A 32 -55.62 -9.30 2.02
CA THR A 32 -54.82 -8.30 2.72
C THR A 32 -54.90 -8.54 4.23
N THR A 33 -53.85 -9.13 4.80
CA THR A 33 -53.59 -9.10 6.25
C THR A 33 -52.23 -8.45 6.49
N ASN A 34 -52.25 -7.27 7.10
CA ASN A 34 -51.07 -6.56 7.59
C ASN A 34 -50.43 -7.35 8.74
N THR A 35 -49.46 -8.19 8.40
CA THR A 35 -48.54 -8.79 9.36
C THR A 35 -47.34 -7.83 9.53
N PRO A 36 -46.92 -7.48 10.76
CA PRO A 36 -45.74 -6.65 10.95
C PRO A 36 -44.52 -7.35 10.34
N LYS A 37 -43.91 -6.69 9.34
CA LYS A 37 -42.70 -7.14 8.65
C LYS A 37 -41.61 -7.36 9.70
N ALA A 38 -41.23 -8.62 9.89
CA ALA A 38 -40.04 -8.98 10.68
C ALA A 38 -38.85 -8.14 10.20
N PRO A 39 -37.93 -7.72 11.10
CA PRO A 39 -36.75 -6.96 10.69
C PRO A 39 -36.06 -7.74 9.58
N SER A 40 -35.96 -7.12 8.41
CA SER A 40 -35.24 -7.70 7.27
C SER A 40 -33.81 -7.96 7.73
N VAL A 41 -33.47 -9.21 8.00
CA VAL A 41 -32.09 -9.63 8.23
C VAL A 41 -31.36 -9.30 6.94
N GLN A 42 -30.56 -8.23 6.98
CA GLN A 42 -29.67 -7.89 5.88
C GLN A 42 -28.80 -9.13 5.61
N PRO A 43 -28.63 -9.54 4.35
CA PRO A 43 -27.72 -10.64 4.04
C PRO A 43 -26.32 -10.31 4.60
N PRO A 44 -25.60 -11.32 5.12
CA PRO A 44 -24.27 -11.10 5.71
C PRO A 44 -23.38 -10.37 4.71
N SER A 45 -22.50 -9.49 5.17
CA SER A 45 -21.48 -8.83 4.35
C SER A 45 -20.17 -9.63 4.39
N TRP A 46 -19.27 -9.42 3.43
CA TRP A 46 -17.90 -9.96 3.54
C TRP A 46 -17.20 -9.52 4.84
N ARG A 47 -17.61 -8.38 5.42
CA ARG A 47 -17.09 -7.87 6.71
C ARG A 47 -17.47 -8.76 7.90
N ASP A 48 -18.52 -9.54 7.78
CA ASP A 48 -18.92 -10.52 8.82
C ASP A 48 -18.05 -11.78 8.75
N LEU A 49 -17.44 -12.06 7.59
CA LEU A 49 -16.59 -13.23 7.34
C LEU A 49 -15.10 -12.95 7.61
N ILE A 50 -14.65 -11.73 7.30
CA ILE A 50 -13.26 -11.31 7.42
C ILE A 50 -13.16 -10.12 8.37
N LYS A 51 -12.45 -10.33 9.49
CA LYS A 51 -12.14 -9.26 10.45
C LYS A 51 -11.30 -8.19 9.80
N VAL A 52 -11.69 -6.92 9.93
CA VAL A 52 -10.95 -5.78 9.39
C VAL A 52 -10.14 -5.13 10.50
N HIS A 53 -8.84 -4.93 10.29
CA HIS A 53 -8.00 -4.21 11.24
C HIS A 53 -8.40 -2.72 11.28
N PRO A 54 -8.45 -2.05 12.45
CA PRO A 54 -8.83 -0.63 12.55
C PRO A 54 -8.02 0.30 11.64
N ALA A 55 -6.73 0.01 11.41
CA ALA A 55 -5.89 0.79 10.49
C ALA A 55 -6.46 0.85 9.07
N ALA A 56 -7.11 -0.21 8.59
CA ALA A 56 -7.71 -0.26 7.25
C ALA A 56 -8.92 0.67 7.11
N ASN A 57 -9.52 1.12 8.23
CA ASN A 57 -10.62 2.08 8.25
C ASN A 57 -10.16 3.53 8.08
N LYS A 58 -8.85 3.80 8.07
CA LYS A 58 -8.29 5.14 7.87
C LYS A 58 -8.61 5.76 6.51
N PHE A 59 -8.79 4.91 5.50
CA PHE A 59 -9.17 5.34 4.17
C PHE A 59 -10.63 4.95 3.94
N ASP A 60 -11.41 5.93 3.51
CA ASP A 60 -12.83 5.74 3.22
C ASP A 60 -13.03 4.73 2.10
N MET A 61 -14.20 4.09 2.11
CA MET A 61 -14.64 3.29 0.99
C MET A 61 -14.82 4.19 -0.24
N MET A 62 -14.56 3.64 -1.43
CA MET A 62 -14.91 4.30 -2.68
C MET A 62 -16.43 4.49 -2.79
N SER A 63 -16.86 5.42 -3.62
CA SER A 63 -18.28 5.62 -3.91
C SER A 63 -18.90 4.37 -4.55
N GLU A 64 -20.24 4.26 -4.49
CA GLU A 64 -21.00 3.16 -5.09
C GLU A 64 -20.71 3.01 -6.60
N GLU A 65 -20.61 4.12 -7.32
CA GLU A 65 -20.32 4.17 -8.75
C GLU A 65 -18.91 3.66 -9.06
N GLU A 66 -17.91 4.14 -8.30
CA GLU A 66 -16.54 3.70 -8.46
C GLU A 66 -16.34 2.23 -8.06
N LEU A 67 -17.07 1.74 -7.06
CA LEU A 67 -17.07 0.33 -6.66
C LEU A 67 -17.68 -0.56 -7.74
N ALA A 68 -18.75 -0.11 -8.41
CA ALA A 68 -19.33 -0.81 -9.55
C ALA A 68 -18.37 -0.87 -10.75
N ALA A 69 -17.70 0.25 -11.05
CA ALA A 69 -16.66 0.29 -12.09
C ALA A 69 -15.48 -0.64 -11.75
N LEU A 70 -15.04 -0.66 -10.48
CA LEU A 70 -13.99 -1.56 -10.02
C LEU A 70 -14.41 -3.04 -10.08
N ALA A 71 -15.67 -3.36 -9.77
CA ALA A 71 -16.19 -4.71 -9.91
C ALA A 71 -16.11 -5.17 -11.37
N ALA A 72 -16.52 -4.32 -12.32
CA ALA A 72 -16.42 -4.62 -13.74
C ALA A 72 -14.96 -4.78 -14.24
N ASP A 73 -14.00 -4.03 -13.69
CA ASP A 73 -12.57 -4.17 -14.04
C ASP A 73 -11.94 -5.46 -13.48
N ILE A 74 -12.43 -5.92 -12.33
CA ILE A 74 -11.95 -7.15 -11.67
C ILE A 74 -12.67 -8.40 -12.20
N ASP A 75 -13.85 -8.24 -12.82
CA ASP A 75 -14.57 -9.32 -13.47
C ASP A 75 -13.75 -9.87 -14.65
N GLY A 76 -13.09 -10.99 -14.42
CA GLY A 76 -12.30 -11.70 -15.43
C GLY A 76 -13.15 -12.60 -16.33
N GLY A 77 -14.48 -12.56 -16.19
CA GLY A 77 -15.43 -13.42 -16.89
C GLY A 77 -15.86 -14.64 -16.09
N GLU A 78 -16.44 -15.61 -16.80
CA GLU A 78 -17.30 -16.68 -16.26
C GLU A 78 -16.70 -17.51 -15.11
N ASP A 79 -15.36 -17.59 -15.00
CA ASP A 79 -14.66 -18.41 -14.02
C ASP A 79 -13.46 -17.73 -13.34
N ASN A 80 -13.27 -16.40 -13.46
CA ASN A 80 -12.06 -15.77 -12.91
C ASN A 80 -12.29 -14.36 -12.34
N ILE A 81 -11.68 -14.11 -11.17
CA ILE A 81 -11.64 -12.80 -10.52
C ILE A 81 -10.20 -12.28 -10.63
N ALA A 82 -10.01 -11.25 -11.45
CA ALA A 82 -8.71 -10.72 -11.84
C ALA A 82 -8.17 -9.68 -10.84
N LEU A 83 -7.86 -10.12 -9.62
CA LEU A 83 -7.19 -9.27 -8.62
C LEU A 83 -5.72 -9.04 -9.00
N ARG A 84 -5.44 -7.94 -9.72
CA ARG A 84 -4.06 -7.56 -10.11
C ARG A 84 -3.12 -7.35 -8.92
N VAL A 85 -3.68 -6.93 -7.78
CA VAL A 85 -2.97 -6.79 -6.52
C VAL A 85 -3.69 -7.68 -5.52
N PRO A 86 -2.98 -8.59 -4.82
CA PRO A 86 -3.58 -9.39 -3.76
C PRO A 86 -4.05 -8.52 -2.57
N PRO A 87 -5.13 -8.90 -1.89
CA PRO A 87 -5.47 -8.31 -0.59
C PRO A 87 -4.40 -8.67 0.43
N VAL A 88 -4.21 -7.78 1.40
CA VAL A 88 -3.18 -7.92 2.43
C VAL A 88 -3.85 -8.12 3.77
N PHE A 89 -3.46 -9.19 4.41
CA PHE A 89 -3.83 -9.58 5.76
C PHE A 89 -2.66 -9.36 6.70
N TRP A 90 -2.96 -9.31 7.99
CA TRP A 90 -1.99 -9.15 9.06
C TRP A 90 -2.38 -10.03 10.24
N ALA A 91 -1.40 -10.75 10.78
CA ALA A 91 -1.52 -11.48 12.02
C ALA A 91 -0.92 -10.68 13.18
N SER A 92 -1.60 -10.68 14.33
CA SER A 92 -1.18 -9.96 15.55
C SER A 92 0.15 -10.44 16.15
N ARG A 93 0.52 -11.68 15.84
CA ARG A 93 1.68 -12.39 16.37
C ARG A 93 2.85 -12.34 15.41
N SER A 94 4.07 -12.49 15.93
CA SER A 94 5.25 -12.74 15.10
C SER A 94 5.04 -13.98 14.23
N ARG A 95 5.86 -14.13 13.18
CA ARG A 95 5.77 -15.27 12.28
C ARG A 95 5.92 -16.60 13.02
N GLU A 96 6.88 -16.68 13.93
CA GLU A 96 7.16 -17.89 14.70
C GLU A 96 6.00 -18.24 15.63
N ASP A 97 5.47 -17.26 16.36
CA ASP A 97 4.35 -17.46 17.28
C ASP A 97 3.06 -17.81 16.54
N PHE A 98 2.86 -17.24 15.36
CA PHE A 98 1.73 -17.57 14.49
C PHE A 98 1.82 -18.99 13.94
N ALA A 99 3.02 -19.42 13.53
CA ALA A 99 3.26 -20.78 13.04
C ALA A 99 3.02 -21.83 14.14
N ALA A 100 3.32 -21.50 15.40
CA ALA A 100 3.09 -22.37 16.56
C ALA A 100 1.59 -22.57 16.90
N LEU A 101 0.69 -21.71 16.40
CA LEU A 101 -0.74 -21.89 16.61
C LEU A 101 -1.28 -23.14 15.92
N ARG A 102 -2.26 -23.78 16.56
CA ARG A 102 -3.05 -24.84 15.91
C ARG A 102 -3.73 -24.26 14.67
N PRO A 103 -3.78 -24.99 13.54
CA PRO A 103 -4.36 -24.47 12.30
C PRO A 103 -5.76 -23.85 12.46
N LYS A 104 -6.62 -24.46 13.28
CA LYS A 104 -7.98 -23.97 13.56
C LYS A 104 -8.05 -22.61 14.29
N ASP A 105 -7.00 -22.23 15.01
CA ASP A 105 -6.97 -20.99 15.78
C ASP A 105 -6.37 -19.82 14.98
N ARG A 106 -5.63 -20.10 13.91
CA ARG A 106 -4.94 -19.09 13.08
C ARG A 106 -5.91 -18.06 12.48
N ALA A 107 -7.07 -18.50 12.01
CA ALA A 107 -8.08 -17.62 11.41
C ALA A 107 -8.59 -16.53 12.38
N ALA A 108 -8.58 -16.79 13.68
CA ALA A 108 -9.03 -15.82 14.68
C ALA A 108 -8.05 -14.65 14.89
N GLU A 109 -6.78 -14.86 14.54
CA GLU A 109 -5.66 -13.92 14.73
C GLU A 109 -5.32 -13.11 13.48
N VAL A 110 -6.06 -13.32 12.38
CA VAL A 110 -5.82 -12.69 11.08
C VAL A 110 -6.85 -11.60 10.80
N TYR A 111 -6.35 -10.44 10.37
CA TYR A 111 -7.14 -9.26 10.07
C TYR A 111 -6.82 -8.74 8.67
N LEU A 112 -7.82 -8.29 7.93
CA LEU A 112 -7.61 -7.57 6.67
C LEU A 112 -6.99 -6.21 6.97
N LEU A 113 -5.87 -5.93 6.32
CA LEU A 113 -5.11 -4.71 6.47
C LEU A 113 -5.24 -3.79 5.24
N ASP A 114 -5.32 -4.36 4.03
CA ASP A 114 -5.55 -3.61 2.80
C ASP A 114 -6.37 -4.43 1.79
N GLY A 115 -7.17 -3.73 0.98
CA GLY A 115 -8.02 -4.36 -0.05
C GLY A 115 -9.53 -4.25 0.17
N ARG A 116 -10.00 -3.43 1.13
CA ARG A 116 -11.44 -3.27 1.44
C ARG A 116 -12.31 -2.99 0.19
N ASN A 117 -11.91 -2.05 -0.66
CA ASN A 117 -12.64 -1.74 -1.90
C ASN A 117 -12.63 -2.90 -2.91
N ARG A 118 -11.53 -3.66 -2.98
CA ARG A 118 -11.44 -4.85 -3.85
C ARG A 118 -12.35 -5.96 -3.34
N LEU A 119 -12.35 -6.22 -2.03
CA LEU A 119 -13.24 -7.21 -1.43
C LEU A 119 -14.71 -6.81 -1.58
N GLU A 120 -15.03 -5.53 -1.47
CA GLU A 120 -16.38 -5.02 -1.73
C GLU A 120 -16.79 -5.16 -3.20
N ALA A 121 -15.90 -4.83 -4.12
CA ALA A 121 -16.13 -5.01 -5.56
C ALA A 121 -16.35 -6.50 -5.90
N VAL A 122 -15.51 -7.39 -5.36
CA VAL A 122 -15.68 -8.84 -5.50
C VAL A 122 -16.99 -9.30 -4.87
N TRP A 123 -17.36 -8.77 -3.70
CA TRP A 123 -18.62 -9.12 -3.05
C TRP A 123 -19.79 -8.86 -4.00
N ARG A 124 -19.80 -7.72 -4.71
CA ARG A 124 -20.84 -7.36 -5.70
C ARG A 124 -20.90 -8.31 -6.89
N LEU A 125 -19.79 -8.90 -7.31
CA LEU A 125 -19.78 -9.89 -8.40
C LEU A 125 -20.56 -11.16 -8.09
N PHE A 126 -20.82 -11.45 -6.81
CA PHE A 126 -21.65 -12.56 -6.36
C PHE A 126 -23.07 -12.13 -5.93
N ASP A 127 -23.52 -10.93 -6.32
CA ASP A 127 -24.87 -10.49 -5.99
C ASP A 127 -25.91 -11.40 -6.69
N PRO A 128 -26.81 -12.08 -5.95
CA PRO A 128 -27.83 -12.94 -6.53
C PRO A 128 -28.86 -12.18 -7.39
N ALA A 129 -28.92 -10.85 -7.28
CA ALA A 129 -29.75 -10.02 -8.15
C ALA A 129 -29.21 -9.93 -9.60
N LEU A 130 -27.94 -10.28 -9.82
CA LEU A 130 -27.34 -10.27 -11.15
C LEU A 130 -27.81 -11.50 -11.96
N PRO A 131 -28.24 -11.34 -13.24
CA PRO A 131 -28.76 -12.44 -14.05
C PRO A 131 -27.83 -13.67 -14.14
N GLN A 132 -26.53 -13.43 -14.24
CA GLN A 132 -25.50 -14.48 -14.32
C GLN A 132 -25.30 -15.26 -13.01
N ASN A 133 -25.79 -14.73 -11.88
CA ASN A 133 -25.64 -15.33 -10.56
C ASN A 133 -26.91 -16.00 -10.03
N LYS A 134 -27.98 -16.02 -10.83
CA LYS A 134 -29.30 -16.51 -10.41
C LYS A 134 -29.26 -17.96 -9.90
N ASP A 135 -28.35 -18.76 -10.45
CA ASP A 135 -28.18 -20.17 -10.13
C ASP A 135 -26.95 -20.45 -9.24
N ILE A 136 -26.23 -19.40 -8.80
CA ILE A 136 -25.09 -19.54 -7.89
C ILE A 136 -25.61 -19.82 -6.48
N ASP A 137 -25.08 -20.87 -5.86
CA ASP A 137 -25.32 -21.18 -4.45
C ASP A 137 -24.89 -19.97 -3.58
N PRO A 138 -25.78 -19.38 -2.76
CA PRO A 138 -25.42 -18.27 -1.89
C PRO A 138 -24.19 -18.55 -1.01
N ALA A 139 -23.93 -19.81 -0.65
CA ALA A 139 -22.75 -20.19 0.10
C ALA A 139 -21.44 -20.12 -0.71
N GLU A 140 -21.49 -20.13 -2.05
CA GLU A 140 -20.31 -19.97 -2.92
C GLU A 140 -19.63 -18.62 -2.69
N ARG A 141 -20.44 -17.57 -2.49
CA ARG A 141 -19.97 -16.25 -2.11
C ARG A 141 -19.16 -16.32 -0.82
N GLU A 142 -19.71 -16.92 0.24
CA GLU A 142 -19.00 -17.03 1.52
C GLU A 142 -17.72 -17.88 1.41
N ARG A 143 -17.79 -19.00 0.67
CA ARG A 143 -16.65 -19.88 0.41
C ARG A 143 -15.48 -19.13 -0.23
N TYR A 144 -15.74 -18.21 -1.16
CA TYR A 144 -14.68 -17.41 -1.78
C TYR A 144 -13.89 -16.60 -0.74
N PHE A 145 -14.57 -15.85 0.13
CA PHE A 145 -13.90 -14.99 1.12
C PHE A 145 -13.17 -15.79 2.19
N LEU A 146 -13.73 -16.92 2.62
CA LEU A 146 -13.03 -17.83 3.54
C LEU A 146 -11.78 -18.44 2.87
N ALA A 147 -11.88 -18.89 1.62
CA ALA A 147 -10.75 -19.43 0.87
C ALA A 147 -9.65 -18.38 0.64
N LEU A 148 -10.01 -17.11 0.43
CA LEU A 148 -9.06 -16.00 0.30
C LEU A 148 -8.24 -15.79 1.59
N ARG A 149 -8.91 -15.76 2.75
CA ARG A 149 -8.24 -15.67 4.05
C ARG A 149 -7.37 -16.90 4.31
N ASP A 150 -7.90 -18.09 4.04
CA ASP A 150 -7.19 -19.35 4.29
C ASP A 150 -5.98 -19.50 3.37
N SER A 151 -6.04 -18.95 2.15
CA SER A 151 -4.89 -18.84 1.24
C SER A 151 -3.78 -17.95 1.80
N ALA A 152 -4.15 -16.82 2.44
CA ALA A 152 -3.17 -15.97 3.14
C ALA A 152 -2.47 -16.74 4.28
N ILE A 153 -3.25 -17.50 5.06
CA ILE A 153 -2.73 -18.34 6.17
C ILE A 153 -1.82 -19.45 5.65
N ALA A 154 -2.13 -19.99 4.46
CA ALA A 154 -1.32 -21.01 3.80
C ALA A 154 -0.07 -20.46 3.10
N GLY A 155 0.13 -19.13 3.08
CA GLY A 155 1.29 -18.49 2.45
C GLY A 155 1.21 -18.41 0.92
N ARG A 156 0.01 -18.49 0.34
CA ARG A 156 -0.23 -18.39 -1.11
C ARG A 156 -0.26 -16.92 -1.55
N SER A 157 0.93 -16.32 -1.65
CA SER A 157 1.14 -14.89 -1.87
C SER A 157 0.56 -14.38 -3.20
N GLU A 158 0.37 -15.25 -4.19
CA GLU A 158 -0.30 -14.96 -5.45
C GLU A 158 -1.79 -14.61 -5.28
N THR A 159 -2.43 -15.19 -4.25
CA THR A 159 -3.87 -15.01 -3.99
C THR A 159 -4.12 -14.02 -2.87
N ALA A 160 -3.32 -14.08 -1.79
CA ALA A 160 -3.40 -13.16 -0.66
C ALA A 160 -2.07 -13.10 0.10
N ILE A 161 -1.74 -11.91 0.61
CA ILE A 161 -0.49 -11.68 1.36
C ILE A 161 -0.80 -11.70 2.86
N LEU A 162 0.07 -12.32 3.67
CA LEU A 162 0.01 -12.27 5.13
C LEU A 162 1.27 -11.61 5.70
N LEU A 163 1.07 -10.51 6.41
CA LEU A 163 2.08 -9.85 7.24
C LEU A 163 1.95 -10.31 8.70
N TYR A 164 3.00 -10.09 9.50
CA TYR A 164 3.06 -10.57 10.88
C TYR A 164 3.26 -9.41 11.87
N GLY A 165 3.16 -9.69 13.16
CA GLY A 165 3.26 -8.69 14.24
C GLY A 165 4.60 -7.95 14.31
N ASP A 166 5.62 -8.45 13.62
CA ASP A 166 6.91 -7.76 13.45
C ASP A 166 6.79 -6.56 12.47
N ASP A 167 5.78 -6.56 11.61
CA ASP A 167 5.40 -5.45 10.74
C ASP A 167 4.41 -4.51 11.44
N ASP A 168 4.64 -3.20 11.35
CA ASP A 168 3.70 -2.19 11.85
C ASP A 168 2.49 -2.07 10.90
N PRO A 169 1.28 -2.49 11.31
CA PRO A 169 0.10 -2.48 10.44
C PRO A 169 -0.30 -1.06 10.02
N TRP A 170 -0.10 -0.07 10.89
CA TRP A 170 -0.42 1.33 10.56
C TRP A 170 0.59 1.90 9.56
N ALA A 171 1.88 1.65 9.77
CA ALA A 171 2.91 2.10 8.83
C ALA A 171 2.71 1.48 7.44
N PHE A 172 2.33 0.20 7.37
CA PHE A 172 2.01 -0.47 6.11
C PHE A 172 0.83 0.20 5.42
N VAL A 173 -0.32 0.36 6.09
CA VAL A 173 -1.53 0.93 5.50
C VAL A 173 -1.27 2.34 4.98
N VAL A 174 -0.53 3.14 5.74
CA VAL A 174 -0.12 4.48 5.32
C VAL A 174 0.77 4.42 4.08
N SER A 175 1.88 3.68 4.14
CA SER A 175 2.84 3.54 3.03
C SER A 175 2.18 3.04 1.73
N ALA A 176 1.38 1.98 1.83
CA ALA A 176 0.71 1.35 0.70
C ALA A 176 -0.31 2.29 0.06
N ASN A 177 -1.09 3.03 0.85
CA ASN A 177 -2.08 3.95 0.32
C ASN A 177 -1.48 5.26 -0.20
N VAL A 178 -0.41 5.76 0.42
CA VAL A 178 0.36 6.93 -0.07
C VAL A 178 1.02 6.65 -1.42
N ARG A 179 1.60 5.45 -1.60
CA ARG A 179 2.24 5.06 -2.86
C ARG A 179 1.24 4.84 -4.00
N ARG A 180 0.02 4.39 -3.70
CA ARG A 180 -0.97 3.96 -4.71
C ARG A 180 -1.98 5.05 -5.09
N ARG A 181 -2.26 6.00 -4.20
CA ARG A 181 -3.21 7.08 -4.46
C ARG A 181 -2.45 8.38 -4.61
N HIS A 182 -2.87 9.16 -5.61
CA HIS A 182 -2.55 10.57 -5.70
C HIS A 182 -3.30 11.26 -4.55
N LEU A 183 -2.88 11.04 -3.30
CA LEU A 183 -3.49 11.68 -2.13
C LEU A 183 -3.42 13.19 -2.38
N ASP A 184 -4.56 13.85 -2.21
CA ASP A 184 -4.59 15.30 -2.29
C ASP A 184 -3.77 15.91 -1.14
N ARG A 185 -3.60 17.23 -1.19
CA ARG A 185 -2.74 17.93 -0.22
C ARG A 185 -3.28 17.84 1.21
N ASP A 186 -4.59 17.80 1.39
CA ASP A 186 -5.24 17.83 2.69
C ASP A 186 -5.22 16.44 3.33
N GLN A 187 -5.51 15.40 2.54
CA GLN A 187 -5.34 14.00 2.94
C GLN A 187 -3.89 13.69 3.37
N LYS A 188 -2.90 14.26 2.68
CA LYS A 188 -1.48 14.15 3.07
C LYS A 188 -1.19 14.86 4.40
N ARG A 189 -1.85 15.96 4.71
CA ARG A 189 -1.68 16.67 6.00
C ARG A 189 -2.32 15.90 7.14
N ASP A 190 -3.53 15.36 6.94
CA ASP A 190 -4.23 14.55 7.93
C ASP A 190 -3.46 13.27 8.25
N LEU A 191 -2.90 12.64 7.21
CA LEU A 191 -2.02 11.50 7.36
C LEU A 191 -0.81 11.80 8.26
N VAL A 192 -0.17 12.94 8.02
CA VAL A 192 0.98 13.40 8.81
C VAL A 192 0.57 13.66 10.25
N ALA A 193 -0.53 14.37 10.49
CA ALA A 193 -1.04 14.64 11.83
C ALA A 193 -1.23 13.34 12.62
N GLU A 194 -1.81 12.33 11.98
CA GLU A 194 -2.03 11.03 12.60
C GLU A 194 -0.72 10.28 12.88
N LEU A 195 0.22 10.26 11.93
CA LEU A 195 1.53 9.63 12.15
C LEU A 195 2.28 10.24 13.35
N LEU A 196 2.10 11.55 13.56
CA LEU A 196 2.67 12.28 14.69
C LEU A 196 1.93 11.97 16.00
N LYS A 197 0.61 11.75 15.98
CA LYS A 197 -0.16 11.30 17.16
C LYS A 197 0.25 9.92 17.61
N THR A 198 0.46 8.99 16.68
CA THR A 198 0.83 7.61 17.01
C THR A 198 2.23 7.51 17.60
N ARG A 199 3.20 8.26 17.04
CA ARG A 199 4.58 8.33 17.56
C ARG A 199 5.08 9.77 17.58
N PRO A 200 4.83 10.53 18.67
CA PRO A 200 5.23 11.93 18.78
C PRO A 200 6.75 12.15 18.74
N ASP A 201 7.53 11.15 19.15
CA ASP A 201 8.99 11.11 19.20
C ASP A 201 9.66 10.89 17.84
N ARG A 202 8.91 10.46 16.82
CA ARG A 202 9.42 10.23 15.45
C ARG A 202 9.92 11.52 14.81
N SER A 203 11.09 11.50 14.16
CA SER A 203 11.59 12.68 13.46
C SER A 203 10.70 13.13 12.30
N ASN A 204 10.76 14.43 11.97
CA ASN A 204 10.03 14.99 10.83
C ASN A 204 10.46 14.38 9.49
N ARG A 205 11.75 14.01 9.36
CA ARG A 205 12.29 13.41 8.13
C ARG A 205 11.78 12.00 7.91
N GLU A 206 11.71 11.20 8.97
CA GLU A 206 11.17 9.85 8.91
C GLU A 206 9.66 9.87 8.60
N THR A 207 8.92 10.73 9.30
CA THR A 207 7.49 10.96 9.05
C THR A 207 7.24 11.42 7.61
N ALA A 208 8.07 12.32 7.10
CA ALA A 208 8.02 12.80 5.72
C ALA A 208 8.27 11.68 4.69
N LYS A 209 9.20 10.77 4.96
CA LYS A 209 9.47 9.59 4.12
C LYS A 209 8.27 8.64 4.08
N LEU A 210 7.64 8.39 5.23
CA LEU A 210 6.45 7.54 5.34
C LEU A 210 5.24 8.14 4.60
N ALA A 211 5.00 9.44 4.78
CA ALA A 211 3.88 10.15 4.17
C ALA A 211 4.17 10.68 2.75
N GLN A 212 5.39 10.52 2.24
CA GLN A 212 5.86 11.08 0.96
C GLN A 212 5.56 12.58 0.79
N VAL A 213 5.81 13.35 1.85
CA VAL A 213 5.71 14.81 1.84
C VAL A 213 7.07 15.43 2.14
N ASP A 214 7.23 16.73 1.91
CA ASP A 214 8.42 17.42 2.39
C ASP A 214 8.42 17.53 3.93
N HIS A 215 9.60 17.40 4.52
CA HIS A 215 9.82 17.54 5.97
C HIS A 215 9.38 18.89 6.54
N LYS A 216 9.31 19.98 5.75
CA LYS A 216 8.75 21.26 6.20
C LYS A 216 7.24 21.21 6.34
N THR A 217 6.55 20.44 5.49
CA THR A 217 5.10 20.20 5.65
C THR A 217 4.83 19.48 6.96
N VAL A 218 5.66 18.49 7.31
CA VAL A 218 5.58 17.81 8.60
C VAL A 218 5.85 18.75 9.77
N ALA A 219 6.86 19.62 9.66
CA ALA A 219 7.14 20.60 10.68
C ALA A 219 5.94 21.54 10.95
N ALA A 220 5.29 22.03 9.90
CA ALA A 220 4.11 22.89 10.03
C ALA A 220 2.91 22.17 10.67
N VAL A 221 2.62 20.93 10.25
CA VAL A 221 1.54 20.13 10.84
C VAL A 221 1.83 19.79 12.30
N ARG A 222 3.09 19.50 12.63
CA ARG A 222 3.55 19.22 14.00
C ARG A 222 3.36 20.44 14.90
N GLU A 223 3.81 21.61 14.47
CA GLU A 223 3.63 22.86 15.23
C GLU A 223 2.16 23.14 15.48
N GLU A 224 1.30 22.93 14.47
CA GLU A 224 -0.15 23.11 14.60
C GLU A 224 -0.78 22.13 15.61
N THR A 225 -0.40 20.85 15.56
CA THR A 225 -0.94 19.80 16.45
C THR A 225 -0.38 19.88 17.87
N GLU A 226 0.89 20.26 18.05
CA GLU A 226 1.50 20.59 19.35
C GLU A 226 0.78 21.79 19.98
N ARG A 227 0.55 22.85 19.19
CA ARG A 227 -0.18 24.06 19.63
C ARG A 227 -1.63 23.77 20.02
N ARG A 228 -2.30 22.86 19.30
CA ARG A 228 -3.67 22.40 19.62
C ARG A 228 -3.72 21.41 20.79
N GLY A 229 -2.56 20.97 21.31
CA GLY A 229 -2.47 19.99 22.39
C GLY A 229 -2.84 18.57 21.97
N GLU A 230 -2.87 18.28 20.67
CA GLU A 230 -3.21 16.95 20.15
C GLU A 230 -2.02 15.98 20.23
N ILE A 231 -0.80 16.51 20.32
CA ILE A 231 0.42 15.74 20.55
C ILE A 231 1.28 16.38 21.66
N PRO A 232 1.98 15.59 22.48
CA PRO A 232 2.87 16.11 23.53
C PRO A 232 4.06 16.89 22.96
N HIS A 233 4.51 17.91 23.70
CA HIS A 233 5.76 18.60 23.42
C HIS A 233 6.94 17.73 23.87
N VAL A 234 7.55 17.01 22.93
CA VAL A 234 8.73 16.18 23.21
C VAL A 234 10.02 16.99 23.14
N SER A 235 10.92 16.80 24.11
CA SER A 235 12.21 17.51 24.17
C SER A 235 13.25 16.93 23.22
N THR A 236 13.18 15.63 22.94
CA THR A 236 14.05 14.91 22.00
C THR A 236 13.23 14.15 20.96
N ARG A 237 13.82 13.93 19.78
CA ARG A 237 13.23 13.18 18.66
C ARG A 237 14.23 12.15 18.16
N ILE A 238 13.74 10.97 17.79
CA ILE A 238 14.58 9.87 17.29
C ILE A 238 14.73 10.03 15.77
N ASP A 239 15.98 10.05 15.29
CA ASP A 239 16.29 10.06 13.86
C ASP A 239 16.25 8.65 13.25
N THR A 240 16.35 8.57 11.92
CA THR A 240 16.33 7.30 11.18
C THR A 240 17.52 6.36 11.50
N ALA A 241 18.52 6.83 12.24
CA ALA A 241 19.66 6.06 12.72
C ALA A 241 19.56 5.76 14.23
N GLY A 242 18.41 6.00 14.86
CA GLY A 242 18.17 5.73 16.27
C GLY A 242 18.75 6.78 17.23
N ARG A 243 19.29 7.90 16.73
CA ARG A 243 19.92 8.93 17.58
C ARG A 243 18.86 9.91 18.09
N GLN A 244 18.98 10.29 19.37
CA GLN A 244 18.15 11.33 19.97
C GLN A 244 18.68 12.72 19.61
N GLN A 245 17.85 13.52 18.95
CA GLN A 245 18.14 14.90 18.55
C GLN A 245 17.25 15.87 19.34
N PRO A 246 17.77 17.03 19.77
CA PRO A 246 16.95 18.03 20.45
C PRO A 246 15.85 18.56 19.53
N ALA A 247 14.63 18.66 20.05
CA ALA A 247 13.46 19.09 19.28
C ALA A 247 13.53 20.56 18.84
N HIS A 248 14.21 21.39 19.63
CA HIS A 248 14.47 22.80 19.34
C HIS A 248 15.98 23.08 19.39
N ARG A 249 16.47 23.80 18.39
CA ARG A 249 17.85 24.29 18.42
C ARG A 249 17.90 25.50 19.37
N PRO A 250 18.80 25.52 20.37
CA PRO A 250 18.94 26.70 21.23
C PRO A 250 19.33 27.92 20.38
N PRO A 251 18.87 29.13 20.74
CA PRO A 251 19.25 30.34 20.02
C PRO A 251 20.79 30.51 20.05
N PRO A 252 21.41 30.95 18.95
CA PRO A 252 22.85 31.20 18.93
C PRO A 252 23.18 32.26 19.99
N ALA A 253 24.17 31.96 20.84
CA ALA A 253 24.64 32.88 21.86
C ALA A 253 25.01 34.22 21.20
N ALA A 254 24.45 35.31 21.72
CA ALA A 254 24.67 36.65 21.21
C ALA A 254 26.17 36.96 21.19
N VAL A 255 26.76 37.07 20.00
CA VAL A 255 28.11 37.58 19.84
C VAL A 255 28.07 39.08 20.16
N VAL A 256 28.60 39.45 21.32
CA VAL A 256 28.72 40.84 21.76
C VAL A 256 29.68 41.57 20.80
N HIS A 257 29.14 42.39 19.90
CA HIS A 257 29.96 43.29 19.08
C HIS A 257 30.56 44.39 19.98
N ARG A 258 31.86 44.32 20.25
CA ARG A 258 32.64 45.45 20.76
C ARG A 258 32.95 46.40 19.61
N SER A 259 32.18 47.48 19.50
CA SER A 259 32.46 48.60 18.60
C SER A 259 33.15 49.72 19.39
N SER A 260 34.46 49.89 19.22
CA SER A 260 35.14 51.15 19.57
C SER A 260 36.49 51.27 18.86
N LEU A 261 36.47 51.63 17.58
CA LEU A 261 37.57 52.34 16.91
C LEU A 261 36.98 53.38 15.95
N PRO A 262 37.54 54.61 15.90
CA PRO A 262 37.01 55.66 15.04
C PRO A 262 37.28 55.35 13.55
N PRO A 263 36.39 55.78 12.63
CA PRO A 263 36.51 55.44 11.22
C PRO A 263 37.69 56.19 10.56
N PRO A 264 38.45 55.55 9.65
CA PRO A 264 39.47 56.23 8.87
C PRO A 264 38.87 57.11 7.77
N SER A 265 39.60 58.17 7.43
CA SER A 265 39.30 59.18 6.39
C SER A 265 38.98 58.58 5.00
N PRO A 266 38.20 59.29 4.15
CA PRO A 266 37.57 58.71 2.97
C PRO A 266 38.59 58.35 1.90
N SER A 267 38.75 57.05 1.64
CA SER A 267 39.46 56.54 0.47
C SER A 267 38.57 56.71 -0.76
N ASN A 268 39.13 57.28 -1.83
CA ASN A 268 38.45 57.68 -3.07
C ASN A 268 38.12 56.48 -3.99
N GLN A 269 37.72 55.35 -3.42
CA GLN A 269 37.30 54.17 -4.17
C GLN A 269 35.78 54.23 -4.42
N PRO A 270 35.29 53.89 -5.63
CA PRO A 270 33.87 53.82 -5.89
C PRO A 270 33.20 52.83 -4.92
N LEU A 271 32.17 53.29 -4.21
CA LEU A 271 31.40 52.44 -3.31
C LEU A 271 30.83 51.23 -4.07
N PRO A 272 30.91 50.01 -3.51
CA PRO A 272 30.32 48.84 -4.14
C PRO A 272 28.79 49.00 -4.24
N PRO A 273 28.16 48.44 -5.30
CA PRO A 273 26.72 48.59 -5.52
C PRO A 273 25.92 48.04 -4.33
N SER A 274 24.84 48.75 -3.97
CA SER A 274 23.99 48.39 -2.83
C SER A 274 23.44 46.96 -2.97
N LYS A 275 23.07 46.31 -1.86
CA LYS A 275 22.45 44.97 -1.88
C LYS A 275 21.25 44.89 -2.83
N MET A 276 20.48 45.97 -2.97
CA MET A 276 19.37 46.05 -3.93
C MET A 276 19.86 46.05 -5.39
N ALA A 277 20.95 46.77 -5.69
CA ALA A 277 21.57 46.75 -7.01
C ALA A 277 22.19 45.38 -7.36
N GLN A 278 22.76 44.69 -6.36
CA GLN A 278 23.26 43.32 -6.52
C GLN A 278 22.13 42.32 -6.78
N ILE A 279 20.99 42.44 -6.07
CA ILE A 279 19.80 41.60 -6.30
C ILE A 279 19.21 41.85 -7.69
N ARG A 280 19.19 43.11 -8.14
CA ARG A 280 18.72 43.47 -9.48
C ARG A 280 19.63 42.90 -10.58
N GLN A 281 20.96 43.03 -10.41
CA GLN A 281 21.93 42.42 -11.32
C GLN A 281 21.85 40.88 -11.35
N LEU A 282 21.58 40.24 -10.20
CA LEU A 282 21.35 38.79 -10.14
C LEU A 282 20.09 38.37 -10.90
N ARG A 283 18.99 39.13 -10.76
CA ARG A 283 17.75 38.87 -11.50
C ARG A 283 17.89 39.12 -12.99
N GLU A 284 18.59 40.17 -13.39
CA GLU A 284 18.86 40.48 -14.81
C GLU A 284 19.82 39.45 -15.45
N ARG A 285 20.79 38.89 -14.70
CA ARG A 285 21.61 37.74 -15.15
C ARG A 285 20.82 36.44 -15.28
N GLN A 286 19.81 36.23 -14.43
CA GLN A 286 18.94 35.04 -14.49
C GLN A 286 17.83 35.16 -15.54
N ALA A 287 17.50 36.38 -15.98
CA ALA A 287 16.47 36.65 -16.99
C ALA A 287 17.01 36.67 -18.44
N GLN A 288 18.33 36.56 -18.64
CA GLN A 288 18.87 36.28 -19.98
C GLN A 288 18.65 34.79 -20.29
N PRO A 289 18.05 34.43 -21.45
CA PRO A 289 17.88 33.04 -21.81
C PRO A 289 19.26 32.44 -22.10
N ALA A 290 19.83 31.78 -21.11
CA ALA A 290 20.88 30.80 -21.36
C ALA A 290 20.25 29.75 -22.28
N ALA A 291 20.76 29.65 -23.52
CA ALA A 291 20.45 28.51 -24.37
C ALA A 291 20.78 27.27 -23.54
N ALA A 292 19.75 26.53 -23.13
CA ALA A 292 19.92 25.33 -22.34
C ALA A 292 20.88 24.41 -23.11
N PRO A 293 21.96 23.89 -22.49
CA PRO A 293 22.68 22.81 -23.12
C PRO A 293 21.65 21.72 -23.41
N ALA A 294 21.61 21.27 -24.66
CA ALA A 294 20.73 20.17 -25.05
C ALA A 294 20.89 19.06 -24.00
N PRO A 295 19.79 18.49 -23.47
CA PRO A 295 19.91 17.41 -22.51
C PRO A 295 20.81 16.35 -23.14
N GLY A 296 21.91 16.01 -22.47
CA GLY A 296 22.78 14.92 -22.89
C GLY A 296 21.92 13.66 -23.10
N PRO A 297 22.35 12.71 -23.94
CA PRO A 297 21.56 11.51 -24.22
C PRO A 297 21.12 10.88 -22.90
N GLN A 298 19.81 10.90 -22.66
CA GLN A 298 19.23 10.27 -21.49
C GLN A 298 19.57 8.78 -21.57
N PRO A 299 20.02 8.16 -20.47
CA PRO A 299 20.30 6.73 -20.48
C PRO A 299 19.04 6.00 -20.93
N THR A 300 19.21 5.01 -21.80
CA THR A 300 18.08 4.19 -22.25
C THR A 300 17.48 3.46 -21.04
N PRO A 301 16.18 3.16 -21.04
CA PRO A 301 15.54 2.39 -19.95
C PRO A 301 16.31 1.11 -19.62
N THR A 302 16.85 0.43 -20.64
CA THR A 302 17.70 -0.76 -20.49
C THR A 302 18.98 -0.46 -19.69
N ALA A 303 19.72 0.59 -20.04
CA ALA A 303 20.96 0.94 -19.33
C ALA A 303 20.71 1.32 -17.87
N VAL A 304 19.54 1.90 -17.56
CA VAL A 304 19.13 2.19 -16.19
C VAL A 304 18.85 0.89 -15.41
N VAL A 305 18.14 -0.06 -16.02
CA VAL A 305 17.87 -1.37 -15.42
C VAL A 305 19.19 -2.12 -15.17
N ASP A 306 20.07 -2.20 -16.15
CA ASP A 306 21.37 -2.89 -16.02
C ASP A 306 22.21 -2.31 -14.87
N ALA A 307 22.23 -0.97 -14.75
CA ALA A 307 22.92 -0.30 -13.65
C ALA A 307 22.28 -0.60 -12.27
N CYS A 308 20.95 -0.71 -12.19
CA CYS A 308 20.26 -1.04 -10.94
C CYS A 308 20.54 -2.46 -10.46
N PHE A 309 20.75 -3.42 -11.36
CA PHE A 309 20.98 -4.82 -11.01
C PHE A 309 22.47 -5.20 -10.89
N ALA A 310 23.39 -4.32 -11.33
CA ALA A 310 24.83 -4.58 -11.28
C ALA A 310 25.34 -4.97 -9.87
N ASP A 311 24.86 -4.28 -8.82
CA ASP A 311 25.24 -4.61 -7.43
C ASP A 311 24.62 -5.92 -6.94
N LEU A 312 23.41 -6.26 -7.42
CA LEU A 312 22.76 -7.51 -7.08
C LEU A 312 23.50 -8.69 -7.71
N TYR A 313 23.82 -8.60 -9.00
CA TYR A 313 24.55 -9.66 -9.71
C TYR A 313 25.93 -9.88 -9.10
N ARG A 314 26.65 -8.80 -8.81
CA ARG A 314 27.96 -8.87 -8.13
C ARG A 314 27.86 -9.60 -6.79
N CYS A 315 26.86 -9.27 -5.97
CA CYS A 315 26.64 -9.91 -4.68
C CYS A 315 26.29 -11.41 -4.82
N LEU A 316 25.44 -11.77 -5.78
CA LEU A 316 25.06 -13.17 -6.04
C LEU A 316 26.25 -14.00 -6.53
N ASP A 317 27.12 -13.42 -7.37
CA ASP A 317 28.33 -14.07 -7.85
C ASP A 317 29.37 -14.25 -6.73
N GLU A 318 29.59 -13.22 -5.90
CA GLU A 318 30.50 -13.26 -4.74
C GLU A 318 30.09 -14.34 -3.73
N HIS A 319 28.79 -14.62 -3.61
CA HIS A 319 28.24 -15.60 -2.65
C HIS A 319 27.59 -16.84 -3.30
N ARG A 320 28.00 -17.20 -4.52
CA ARG A 320 27.30 -18.23 -5.32
C ARG A 320 27.13 -19.58 -4.61
N GLU A 321 28.11 -19.97 -3.77
CA GLU A 321 28.09 -21.27 -3.08
C GLU A 321 27.05 -21.28 -1.97
N SER A 322 27.01 -20.23 -1.15
CA SER A 322 25.96 -20.03 -0.13
C SER A 322 24.57 -19.93 -0.77
N VAL A 323 24.45 -19.28 -1.93
CA VAL A 323 23.19 -19.18 -2.68
C VAL A 323 22.75 -20.56 -3.19
N ARG A 324 23.68 -21.39 -3.68
CA ARG A 324 23.37 -22.75 -4.15
C ARG A 324 22.93 -23.69 -3.02
N GLU A 325 23.48 -23.51 -1.82
CA GLU A 325 23.12 -24.31 -0.64
C GLU A 325 21.81 -23.84 0.02
N ALA A 326 21.29 -22.67 -0.36
CA ALA A 326 20.06 -22.15 0.19
C ALA A 326 18.85 -23.04 -0.18
N PRO A 327 17.88 -23.20 0.73
CA PRO A 327 16.63 -23.91 0.43
C PRO A 327 15.91 -23.32 -0.80
N LEU A 328 15.39 -24.21 -1.65
CA LEU A 328 14.77 -23.83 -2.92
C LEU A 328 13.57 -22.89 -2.73
N ASP A 329 12.78 -23.09 -1.68
CA ASP A 329 11.66 -22.23 -1.30
C ASP A 329 12.12 -20.79 -1.00
N HIS A 330 13.26 -20.63 -0.33
CA HIS A 330 13.84 -19.31 -0.06
C HIS A 330 14.33 -18.62 -1.34
N LEU A 331 14.98 -19.37 -2.23
CA LEU A 331 15.43 -18.86 -3.53
C LEU A 331 14.25 -18.44 -4.41
N VAL A 332 13.17 -19.23 -4.40
CA VAL A 332 11.94 -18.92 -5.12
C VAL A 332 11.30 -17.64 -4.58
N ASP A 333 11.24 -17.43 -3.26
CA ASP A 333 10.69 -16.20 -2.65
C ASP A 333 11.48 -14.93 -3.06
N VAL A 334 12.81 -15.02 -3.08
CA VAL A 334 13.68 -13.93 -3.54
C VAL A 334 13.43 -13.62 -5.03
N VAL A 335 13.36 -14.66 -5.87
CA VAL A 335 13.08 -14.50 -7.30
C VAL A 335 11.71 -13.87 -7.55
N LEU A 336 10.66 -14.36 -6.88
CA LEU A 336 9.31 -13.81 -7.00
C LEU A 336 9.23 -12.36 -6.50
N THR A 337 9.98 -12.03 -5.44
CA THR A 337 10.09 -10.66 -4.95
C THR A 337 10.71 -9.74 -5.99
N VAL A 338 11.79 -10.16 -6.66
CA VAL A 338 12.44 -9.37 -7.73
C VAL A 338 11.51 -9.24 -8.94
N MET A 339 10.88 -10.33 -9.38
CA MET A 339 9.91 -10.34 -10.47
C MET A 339 8.74 -9.38 -10.22
N GLY A 340 8.19 -9.38 -9.00
CA GLY A 340 7.13 -8.47 -8.59
C GLY A 340 7.54 -7.00 -8.61
N ARG A 341 8.82 -6.68 -8.36
CA ARG A 341 9.34 -5.30 -8.48
C ARG A 341 9.54 -4.87 -9.93
N LEU A 342 9.88 -5.82 -10.80
CA LEU A 342 10.04 -5.62 -12.23
C LEU A 342 8.72 -5.61 -12.99
N SER A 343 7.61 -5.98 -12.35
CA SER A 343 6.31 -6.20 -13.00
C SER A 343 6.40 -7.25 -14.12
N VAL A 344 7.28 -8.24 -13.95
CA VAL A 344 7.46 -9.37 -14.87
C VAL A 344 6.80 -10.60 -14.25
N THR A 345 6.00 -11.30 -15.04
CA THR A 345 5.33 -12.54 -14.63
C THR A 345 6.05 -13.77 -15.18
N ILE A 346 5.73 -14.95 -14.64
CA ILE A 346 6.23 -16.22 -15.19
C ILE A 346 5.75 -16.41 -16.64
N ALA A 347 4.56 -15.93 -16.99
CA ALA A 347 4.04 -15.97 -18.35
C ALA A 347 4.87 -15.11 -19.31
N ASP A 348 5.33 -13.94 -18.86
CA ASP A 348 6.22 -13.08 -19.66
C ASP A 348 7.57 -13.74 -19.91
N LEU A 349 8.13 -14.44 -18.92
CA LEU A 349 9.38 -15.20 -19.09
C LEU A 349 9.20 -16.34 -20.10
N ASN A 350 8.13 -17.11 -19.98
CA ASN A 350 7.82 -18.21 -20.91
C ASN A 350 7.57 -17.70 -22.35
N ALA A 351 6.99 -16.50 -22.50
CA ALA A 351 6.75 -15.87 -23.80
C ALA A 351 8.06 -15.45 -24.50
N VAL A 352 9.10 -15.09 -23.74
CA VAL A 352 10.43 -14.76 -24.27
C VAL A 352 11.22 -16.01 -24.63
N GLU A 353 11.14 -17.09 -23.83
CA GLU A 353 11.77 -18.38 -24.15
C GLU A 353 11.17 -19.06 -25.38
N GLY A 354 9.86 -18.90 -25.63
CA GLY A 354 9.21 -19.42 -26.85
C GLY A 354 9.49 -18.61 -28.12
N ALA A 355 10.15 -17.44 -28.00
CA ALA A 355 10.48 -16.54 -29.10
C ALA A 355 11.98 -16.55 -29.48
N SER A 356 12.82 -17.29 -28.75
CA SER A 356 14.28 -17.39 -28.98
C SER A 356 14.68 -18.64 -29.76
#